data_AF-A0A0L0VND0-F1
#
_entry.id   AF-A0A0L0VND0-F1
#
_cell.length_a   1.000
_cell.length_b   1.000
_cell.length_c   1.000
_cell.angle_alpha   90.00
_cell.angle_beta   90.00
_cell.angle_gamma   90.00
#
_symmetry.space_group_name_H-M   'P 1'
#
loop_
_entity.id
_entity.type
_entity.pdbx_description
1 polymer ?
#
loop_
_entity_poly.entity_id
_entity_poly.type
_entity_poly.pdbx_seq_one_letter_code
_entity_poly.pdbx_strand_id
1 'polypeptide(L)'
;MVNKSAPPPPVDKASSTMDKVIYICQQLDRLGMNPKSFVTSFLQIDNSDLKARRGYWGIARGWTSTFELVDEIRAKFLKSPPGAVMWSDYIRDEAITILKQQNPKSGFHPHGSYISSAAITPSIFDEESKENHREMLTAHEMPFLYQMVLGMLSSALDSEEEESAAVPLATAPI
;
A
#
# COMPACT_ATOMS: atom_id res chain seq x y z
N MET A 1 38.13 29.76 -5.60
CA MET A 1 38.04 29.39 -7.02
C MET A 1 36.77 28.57 -7.18
N VAL A 2 35.69 29.18 -7.69
CA VAL A 2 34.42 28.47 -7.92
C VAL A 2 34.59 27.71 -9.23
N ASN A 3 34.68 26.39 -9.16
CA ASN A 3 34.76 25.54 -10.34
C ASN A 3 33.39 25.60 -11.03
N LYS A 4 33.23 26.52 -12.00
CA LYS A 4 32.07 26.54 -12.91
C LYS A 4 32.18 25.30 -13.78
N SER A 5 31.67 24.17 -13.28
CA SER A 5 31.46 22.98 -14.09
C SER A 5 30.58 23.39 -15.26
N ALA A 6 31.08 23.22 -16.48
CA ALA A 6 30.36 23.52 -17.70
C ALA A 6 28.96 22.88 -17.68
N PRO A 7 27.94 23.52 -18.31
CA PRO A 7 26.66 22.86 -18.54
C PRO A 7 26.93 21.57 -19.31
N PRO A 8 26.28 20.45 -18.96
CA PRO A 8 26.47 19.24 -19.73
C PRO A 8 25.85 19.47 -21.11
N PRO A 9 26.39 18.83 -22.15
CA PRO A 9 25.87 18.99 -23.50
C PRO A 9 24.37 18.66 -23.56
N PRO A 10 23.60 19.30 -24.46
CA PRO A 10 22.19 19.02 -24.65
C PRO A 10 21.97 17.54 -24.96
N VAL A 11 20.95 16.93 -24.34
CA VAL A 11 20.59 15.53 -24.60
C VAL A 11 19.79 15.46 -25.91
N ASP A 12 20.34 14.77 -26.90
CA ASP A 12 19.65 14.53 -28.18
C ASP A 12 18.40 13.65 -27.99
N LYS A 13 17.38 13.84 -28.85
CA LYS A 13 16.14 13.02 -28.79
C LYS A 13 16.40 11.50 -28.91
N ALA A 14 17.50 11.12 -29.57
CA ALA A 14 17.95 9.73 -29.74
C ALA A 14 18.72 9.13 -28.54
N SER A 15 18.89 9.90 -27.45
CA SER A 15 19.61 9.47 -26.27
C SER A 15 18.88 8.36 -25.48
N SER A 16 19.66 7.44 -24.91
CA SER A 16 19.13 6.31 -24.13
C SER A 16 18.41 6.79 -22.86
N THR A 17 17.55 5.94 -22.29
CA THR A 17 16.88 6.25 -21.01
C THR A 17 17.88 6.51 -19.89
N MET A 18 18.98 5.76 -19.85
CA MET A 18 20.04 5.92 -18.86
C MET A 18 20.65 7.33 -18.92
N ASP A 19 21.01 7.78 -20.12
CA ASP A 19 21.62 9.10 -20.32
C ASP A 19 20.67 10.24 -19.90
N LYS A 20 19.37 10.11 -20.22
CA LYS A 20 18.33 11.07 -19.81
C LYS A 20 18.21 11.16 -18.29
N VAL A 21 18.20 10.01 -17.60
CA VAL A 21 18.11 9.96 -16.14
C VAL A 21 19.37 10.58 -15.51
N ILE A 22 20.56 10.22 -15.99
CA ILE A 22 21.82 10.78 -15.49
C ILE A 22 21.83 12.30 -15.68
N TYR A 23 21.44 12.78 -16.86
CA TYR A 23 21.35 14.20 -17.14
C TYR A 23 20.40 14.93 -16.17
N ILE A 24 19.20 14.39 -15.94
CA ILE A 24 18.24 14.98 -15.00
C ILE A 24 18.85 15.06 -13.58
N CYS A 25 19.47 13.99 -13.09
CA CYS A 25 20.13 13.98 -11.80
C CYS A 25 21.22 15.07 -11.71
N GLN A 26 22.05 15.22 -12.74
CA GLN A 26 23.06 16.28 -12.79
C GLN A 26 22.44 17.69 -12.78
N GLN A 27 21.27 17.89 -13.39
CA GLN A 27 20.56 19.17 -13.32
C GLN A 27 20.02 19.44 -11.92
N LEU A 28 19.45 18.43 -11.26
CA LEU A 28 18.99 18.54 -9.88
C LEU A 28 20.15 18.90 -8.95
N ASP A 29 21.28 18.22 -9.09
CA ASP A 29 22.47 18.48 -8.26
C ASP A 29 22.97 19.93 -8.43
N ARG A 30 22.98 20.46 -9.67
CA ARG A 30 23.31 21.87 -9.92
C ARG A 30 22.35 22.86 -9.26
N LEU A 31 21.09 22.47 -9.09
CA LEU A 31 20.06 23.24 -8.40
C LEU A 31 20.07 23.00 -6.88
N GLY A 32 21.02 22.23 -6.35
CA GLY A 32 21.10 21.89 -4.93
C GLY A 32 20.01 20.93 -4.47
N MET A 33 19.43 20.16 -5.37
CA MET A 33 18.40 19.16 -5.09
C MET A 33 18.91 17.75 -5.42
N ASN A 34 18.35 16.75 -4.74
CA ASN A 34 18.51 15.35 -5.13
C ASN A 34 17.16 14.79 -5.64
N PRO A 35 17.13 13.60 -6.26
CA PRO A 35 15.87 13.03 -6.76
C PRO A 35 14.77 12.91 -5.72
N LYS A 36 15.09 12.55 -4.46
CA LYS A 36 14.09 12.44 -3.39
C LYS A 36 13.50 13.80 -3.03
N SER A 37 14.35 14.82 -2.78
CA SER A 37 13.88 16.16 -2.44
C SER A 37 13.07 16.79 -3.58
N PHE A 38 13.46 16.51 -4.83
CA PHE A 38 12.69 16.93 -6.00
C PHE A 38 11.30 16.29 -6.02
N VAL A 39 11.20 14.96 -5.94
CA VAL A 39 9.91 14.25 -5.97
C VAL A 39 9.01 14.69 -4.82
N THR A 40 9.55 14.79 -3.60
CA THR A 40 8.78 15.28 -2.44
C THR A 40 8.25 16.70 -2.67
N SER A 41 9.10 17.61 -3.13
CA SER A 41 8.71 19.01 -3.40
C SER A 41 7.69 19.08 -4.54
N PHE A 42 7.88 18.30 -5.60
CA PHE A 42 6.97 18.22 -6.75
C PHE A 42 5.56 17.78 -6.34
N LEU A 43 5.46 16.84 -5.39
CA LEU A 43 4.18 16.33 -4.90
C LEU A 43 3.50 17.27 -3.91
N GLN A 44 4.27 18.03 -3.11
CA GLN A 44 3.75 18.83 -2.00
C GLN A 44 3.52 20.32 -2.32
N ILE A 45 4.34 20.93 -3.18
CA ILE A 45 4.24 22.37 -3.45
C ILE A 45 2.90 22.71 -4.09
N ASP A 46 2.16 23.62 -3.45
CA ASP A 46 0.90 24.12 -3.98
C ASP A 46 1.15 25.21 -5.03
N ASN A 47 1.32 24.76 -6.27
CA ASN A 47 1.47 25.61 -7.45
C ASN A 47 0.61 25.04 -8.59
N SER A 48 -0.08 25.91 -9.33
CA SER A 48 -1.02 25.51 -10.40
C SER A 48 -0.36 24.68 -11.50
N ASP A 49 0.85 25.02 -11.91
CA ASP A 49 1.57 24.33 -12.98
C ASP A 49 2.02 22.95 -12.52
N LEU A 50 2.44 22.83 -11.26
CA LEU A 50 2.77 21.54 -10.65
C LEU A 50 1.52 20.69 -10.41
N LYS A 51 0.38 21.30 -10.08
CA LYS A 51 -0.90 20.61 -9.87
C LYS A 51 -1.36 19.87 -11.12
N ALA A 52 -1.26 20.52 -12.28
CA ALA A 52 -1.56 19.88 -13.56
C ALA A 52 -0.63 18.69 -13.83
N ARG A 53 0.65 18.79 -13.49
CA ARG A 53 1.67 17.75 -13.73
C ARG A 53 1.58 16.56 -12.77
N ARG A 54 1.17 16.78 -11.51
CA ARG A 54 0.95 15.71 -10.51
C ARG A 54 -0.43 15.06 -10.61
N GLY A 55 -1.34 15.58 -11.44
CA GLY A 55 -2.72 15.12 -11.52
C GLY A 55 -2.89 13.62 -11.76
N TYR A 56 -1.93 12.98 -12.45
CA TYR A 56 -1.98 11.54 -12.70
C TYR A 56 -1.62 10.65 -11.50
N TRP A 57 -0.94 11.18 -10.47
CA TRP A 57 -0.46 10.37 -9.35
C TRP A 57 -1.57 9.83 -8.46
N GLY A 58 -2.67 10.57 -8.34
CA GLY A 58 -3.78 10.25 -7.42
C GLY A 58 -5.06 9.76 -8.09
N ILE A 59 -5.12 9.69 -9.42
CA ILE A 59 -6.34 9.30 -10.15
C ILE A 59 -6.23 7.89 -10.72
N ALA A 60 -7.38 7.24 -10.92
CA ALA A 60 -7.48 5.87 -11.44
C ALA A 60 -6.59 5.60 -12.66
N ARG A 61 -6.50 6.57 -13.59
CA ARG A 61 -5.69 6.45 -14.81
C ARG A 61 -4.18 6.34 -14.57
N GLY A 62 -3.66 6.81 -13.43
CA GLY A 62 -2.24 6.76 -13.12
C GLY A 62 -1.89 5.96 -11.86
N TRP A 63 -2.86 5.29 -11.22
CA TRP A 63 -2.56 4.41 -10.08
C TRP A 63 -1.56 3.32 -10.43
N THR A 64 -1.71 2.66 -11.59
CA THR A 64 -0.79 1.58 -12.01
C THR A 64 0.67 2.05 -12.02
N SER A 65 0.99 3.13 -12.74
CA SER A 65 2.37 3.63 -12.81
C SER A 65 2.86 4.26 -11.50
N THR A 66 1.95 4.75 -10.66
CA THR A 66 2.29 5.24 -9.32
C THR A 66 2.69 4.06 -8.42
N PHE A 67 1.93 2.96 -8.45
CA PHE A 67 2.26 1.76 -7.69
C PHE A 67 3.51 1.06 -8.21
N GLU A 68 3.77 1.04 -9.53
CA GLU A 68 5.05 0.57 -10.08
C GLU A 68 6.24 1.34 -9.48
N LEU A 69 6.13 2.66 -9.32
CA LEU A 69 7.17 3.46 -8.66
C LEU A 69 7.30 3.13 -7.17
N VAL A 70 6.18 2.93 -6.46
CA VAL A 70 6.19 2.51 -5.04
C VAL A 70 6.83 1.13 -4.90
N ASP A 71 6.61 0.21 -5.83
CA ASP A 71 7.22 -1.13 -5.85
C ASP A 71 8.73 -1.05 -6.07
N GLU A 72 9.21 -0.18 -6.97
CA GLU A 72 10.64 0.07 -7.15
C GLU A 72 11.29 0.68 -5.90
N ILE A 73 10.57 1.54 -5.18
CA ILE A 73 11.01 2.09 -3.88
C ILE A 73 11.07 0.97 -2.84
N ARG A 74 10.00 0.18 -2.69
CA ARG A 74 9.92 -1.00 -1.81
C ARG A 74 11.09 -1.94 -2.07
N ALA A 75 11.36 -2.26 -3.34
CA ALA A 75 12.44 -3.14 -3.74
C ALA A 75 13.83 -2.65 -3.26
N LYS A 76 14.04 -1.34 -3.04
CA LYS A 76 15.29 -0.85 -2.43
C LYS A 76 15.39 -1.20 -0.94
N PHE A 77 14.29 -1.14 -0.20
CA PHE A 77 14.27 -1.48 1.23
C PHE A 77 14.52 -2.97 1.45
N LEU A 78 13.89 -3.83 0.64
CA LEU A 78 13.94 -5.28 0.79
C LEU A 78 15.33 -5.89 0.46
N LYS A 79 16.29 -5.10 -0.02
CA LYS A 79 17.68 -5.56 -0.26
C LYS A 79 18.46 -5.86 1.01
N SER A 80 17.98 -5.44 2.18
CA SER A 80 18.68 -5.62 3.45
C SER A 80 17.70 -6.01 4.55
N PRO A 81 18.09 -6.86 5.52
CA PRO A 81 17.22 -7.20 6.65
C PRO A 81 16.75 -5.98 7.45
N PRO A 82 17.60 -4.99 7.80
CA PRO A 82 17.12 -3.78 8.49
C PRO A 82 16.14 -2.97 7.64
N GLY A 83 16.37 -2.86 6.32
CA GLY A 83 15.47 -2.17 5.41
C GLY A 83 14.10 -2.85 5.29
N ALA A 84 14.07 -4.19 5.29
CA ALA A 84 12.83 -4.95 5.28
C ALA A 84 11.99 -4.71 6.54
N VAL A 85 12.62 -4.66 7.72
CA VAL A 85 11.96 -4.29 8.98
C VAL A 85 11.37 -2.88 8.90
N MET A 86 12.16 -1.90 8.44
CA MET A 86 11.69 -0.51 8.27
C MET A 86 10.48 -0.41 7.32
N TRP A 87 10.48 -1.15 6.22
CA TRP A 87 9.34 -1.19 5.32
C TRP A 87 8.11 -1.81 5.98
N SER A 88 8.28 -2.92 6.71
CA SER A 88 7.17 -3.57 7.43
C SER A 88 6.58 -2.67 8.51
N ASP A 89 7.42 -1.95 9.25
CA ASP A 89 6.97 -1.00 10.28
C ASP A 89 6.16 0.14 9.65
N TYR A 90 6.63 0.69 8.52
CA TYR A 90 5.89 1.71 7.78
C TYR A 90 4.50 1.23 7.34
N ILE A 91 4.41 0.03 6.74
CA ILE A 91 3.12 -0.54 6.32
C ILE A 91 2.20 -0.81 7.51
N ARG A 92 2.74 -1.28 8.65
CA ARG A 92 1.97 -1.46 9.88
C ARG A 92 1.35 -0.13 10.34
N ASP A 93 2.14 0.94 10.36
CA ASP A 93 1.68 2.23 10.86
C ASP A 93 0.60 2.86 9.94
N GLU A 94 0.73 2.69 8.61
CA GLU A 94 -0.31 3.06 7.65
C GLU A 94 -1.58 2.21 7.83
N ALA A 95 -1.45 0.90 8.02
CA ALA A 95 -2.59 0.01 8.30
C ALA A 95 -3.33 0.42 9.58
N ILE A 96 -2.61 0.75 10.65
CA ILE A 96 -3.21 1.27 11.90
C ILE A 96 -3.95 2.59 11.63
N THR A 97 -3.43 3.46 10.77
CA THR A 97 -4.08 4.72 10.42
C THR A 97 -5.41 4.48 9.69
N ILE A 98 -5.46 3.52 8.76
CA ILE A 98 -6.70 3.11 8.09
C ILE A 98 -7.69 2.53 9.11
N LEU A 99 -7.23 1.65 10.00
CA LEU A 99 -8.08 1.03 11.02
C LEU A 99 -8.67 2.05 12.00
N LYS A 100 -7.92 3.09 12.38
CA LYS A 100 -8.47 4.17 13.23
C LYS A 100 -9.63 4.92 12.57
N GLN A 101 -9.72 4.92 11.24
CA GLN A 101 -10.82 5.52 10.49
C GLN A 101 -12.01 4.56 10.33
N GLN A 102 -11.79 3.25 10.52
CA GLN A 102 -12.79 2.20 10.45
C GLN A 102 -13.13 1.68 11.84
N ASN A 103 -14.17 2.23 12.45
CA ASN A 103 -14.66 1.77 13.75
C ASN A 103 -16.12 1.38 13.68
N PRO A 104 -16.55 0.31 14.37
CA PRO A 104 -17.95 0.02 14.59
C PRO A 104 -18.63 1.22 15.25
N LYS A 105 -19.92 1.43 14.94
CA LYS A 105 -20.68 2.49 15.59
C LYS A 105 -20.63 2.29 17.11
N SER A 106 -20.17 3.31 17.81
CA SER A 106 -20.17 3.34 19.27
C SER A 106 -21.56 3.65 19.81
N GLY A 107 -21.85 3.18 21.02
CA GLY A 107 -23.10 3.46 21.74
C GLY A 107 -24.10 2.31 21.74
N PHE A 108 -25.30 2.59 22.27
CA PHE A 108 -26.34 1.59 22.50
C PHE A 108 -27.07 1.20 21.22
N HIS A 109 -27.36 -0.09 21.06
CA HIS A 109 -28.23 -0.62 20.02
C HIS A 109 -29.63 0.02 20.07
N PRO A 110 -30.27 0.34 18.93
CA PRO A 110 -29.87 -0.02 17.56
C PRO A 110 -28.89 0.95 16.88
N HIS A 111 -28.55 2.06 17.54
CA HIS A 111 -27.73 3.11 16.93
C HIS A 111 -26.22 2.89 17.09
N GLY A 112 -25.81 1.98 17.97
CA GLY A 112 -24.44 1.51 18.14
C GLY A 112 -24.36 0.01 18.40
N SER A 113 -23.14 -0.49 18.52
CA SER A 113 -22.81 -1.92 18.60
C SER A 113 -23.00 -2.53 19.99
N TYR A 114 -23.21 -1.72 21.04
CA TYR A 114 -23.35 -2.22 22.41
C TYR A 114 -24.79 -2.60 22.74
N ILE A 115 -25.00 -3.85 23.17
CA ILE A 115 -26.29 -4.37 23.64
C ILE A 115 -26.16 -4.68 25.13
N SER A 116 -27.01 -4.04 25.95
CA SER A 116 -27.10 -4.35 27.38
C SER A 116 -27.76 -5.71 27.58
N SER A 117 -27.28 -6.51 28.53
CA SER A 117 -27.86 -7.81 28.88
C SER A 117 -29.34 -7.72 29.29
N ALA A 118 -29.74 -6.59 29.88
CA ALA A 118 -31.13 -6.32 30.24
C ALA A 118 -32.04 -6.03 29.04
N ALA A 119 -31.46 -5.70 27.88
CA ALA A 119 -32.18 -5.36 26.65
C ALA A 119 -32.07 -6.46 25.57
N ILE A 120 -31.48 -7.62 25.91
CA ILE A 120 -31.35 -8.75 24.99
C ILE A 120 -32.72 -9.39 24.77
N THR A 121 -33.12 -9.50 23.50
CA THR A 121 -34.28 -10.27 23.05
C THR A 121 -33.84 -11.42 22.17
N PRO A 122 -34.61 -12.54 22.08
CA PRO A 122 -34.27 -13.66 21.21
C PRO A 122 -34.09 -13.29 19.73
N SER A 123 -34.81 -12.26 19.26
CA SER A 123 -34.70 -11.74 17.89
C SER A 123 -33.29 -11.25 17.54
N ILE A 124 -32.48 -10.81 18.51
CA ILE A 124 -31.09 -10.38 18.24
C ILE A 124 -30.24 -11.56 17.71
N PHE A 125 -30.62 -12.79 18.02
CA PHE A 125 -29.91 -14.00 17.61
C PHE A 125 -30.61 -14.75 16.47
N ASP A 126 -31.66 -14.18 15.89
CA ASP A 126 -32.21 -14.73 14.66
C ASP A 126 -31.21 -14.59 13.50
N GLU A 127 -31.43 -15.41 12.47
CA GLU A 127 -30.47 -15.52 11.38
C GLU A 127 -30.37 -14.22 10.59
N GLU A 128 -31.49 -13.51 10.43
CA GLU A 128 -31.56 -12.21 9.75
C GLU A 128 -30.73 -11.14 10.49
N SER A 129 -30.88 -11.05 11.82
CA SER A 129 -30.14 -10.09 12.64
C SER A 129 -28.64 -10.37 12.65
N LYS A 130 -28.24 -11.65 12.70
CA LYS A 130 -26.84 -12.06 12.60
C LYS A 130 -26.25 -11.69 11.24
N GLU A 131 -26.96 -11.99 10.17
CA GLU A 131 -26.48 -11.73 8.81
C GLU A 131 -26.35 -10.22 8.54
N ASN A 132 -27.36 -9.43 8.92
CA ASN A 132 -27.29 -7.98 8.82
C ASN A 132 -26.16 -7.38 9.68
N HIS A 133 -25.95 -7.90 10.90
CA HIS A 133 -24.84 -7.46 11.75
C HIS A 133 -23.49 -7.79 11.10
N ARG A 134 -23.34 -9.00 10.55
CA ARG A 134 -22.13 -9.43 9.84
C ARG A 134 -21.87 -8.56 8.61
N GLU A 135 -22.87 -8.31 7.79
CA GLU A 135 -22.77 -7.44 6.61
C GLU A 135 -22.35 -6.02 7.03
N MET A 136 -23.02 -5.43 8.03
CA MET A 136 -22.68 -4.11 8.55
C MET A 136 -21.22 -4.03 9.01
N LEU A 137 -20.78 -4.99 9.83
CA LEU A 137 -19.43 -5.00 10.39
C LEU A 137 -18.36 -5.20 9.30
N THR A 138 -18.60 -6.13 8.37
CA THR A 138 -17.59 -6.59 7.40
C THR A 138 -17.56 -5.77 6.10
N ALA A 139 -18.68 -5.21 5.66
CA ALA A 139 -18.76 -4.47 4.40
C ALA A 139 -18.73 -2.95 4.60
N HIS A 140 -19.18 -2.46 5.75
CA HIS A 140 -19.39 -1.03 5.97
C HIS A 140 -18.55 -0.43 7.09
N GLU A 141 -18.50 -1.06 8.27
CA GLU A 141 -17.80 -0.49 9.43
C GLU A 141 -16.29 -0.79 9.43
N MET A 142 -15.90 -2.04 9.14
CA MET A 142 -14.52 -2.51 9.21
C MET A 142 -14.05 -3.33 7.99
N PRO A 143 -14.30 -2.90 6.74
CA PRO A 143 -13.97 -3.69 5.56
C PRO A 143 -12.47 -3.96 5.38
N PHE A 144 -11.59 -3.05 5.79
CA PHE A 144 -10.15 -3.23 5.66
C PHE A 144 -9.64 -4.32 6.62
N LEU A 145 -10.05 -4.29 7.90
CA LEU A 145 -9.66 -5.33 8.85
C LEU A 145 -10.18 -6.70 8.41
N TYR A 146 -11.45 -6.75 8.01
CA TYR A 146 -12.07 -8.00 7.58
C TYR A 146 -11.33 -8.60 6.39
N GLN A 147 -11.04 -7.81 5.35
CA GLN A 147 -10.29 -8.27 4.18
C GLN A 147 -8.87 -8.71 4.53
N MET A 148 -8.19 -8.02 5.45
CA MET A 148 -6.87 -8.45 5.93
C MET A 148 -6.91 -9.81 6.63
N VAL A 149 -7.83 -10.00 7.58
CA VAL A 149 -7.98 -11.26 8.32
C VAL A 149 -8.38 -12.38 7.37
N LEU A 150 -9.35 -12.13 6.49
CA LEU A 150 -9.80 -13.10 5.49
C LEU A 150 -8.65 -13.50 4.56
N GLY A 151 -7.90 -12.54 4.02
CA GLY A 151 -6.74 -12.84 3.16
C GLY A 151 -5.65 -13.64 3.86
N MET A 152 -5.35 -13.33 5.14
CA MET A 152 -4.42 -14.12 5.94
C MET A 152 -4.89 -15.57 6.11
N LEU A 153 -6.17 -15.77 6.42
CA LEU A 153 -6.74 -17.11 6.60
C LEU A 153 -6.78 -17.89 5.27
N SER A 154 -7.19 -17.24 4.17
CA SER A 154 -7.23 -17.88 2.85
C SER A 154 -5.84 -18.30 2.37
N SER A 155 -4.83 -17.44 2.54
CA SER A 155 -3.45 -17.78 2.14
C SER A 155 -2.84 -18.94 2.93
N ALA A 156 -3.27 -19.15 4.18
CA ALA A 156 -2.85 -20.31 4.97
C ALA A 156 -3.42 -21.62 4.42
N LEU A 157 -4.67 -21.61 3.94
CA LEU A 157 -5.32 -22.79 3.36
C LEU A 157 -4.70 -23.18 2.01
N ASP A 158 -4.37 -22.19 1.16
CA ASP A 158 -3.70 -22.43 -0.12
C ASP A 158 -2.31 -23.08 0.06
N SER A 159 -1.65 -22.82 1.20
CA SER A 159 -0.32 -23.37 1.51
C SER A 159 -0.35 -24.85 1.93
N GLU A 160 -1.47 -25.33 2.50
CA GLU A 160 -1.62 -26.73 2.95
C GLU A 160 -1.94 -27.69 1.79
N GLU A 161 -2.57 -27.22 0.72
CA GLU A 161 -2.85 -28.02 -0.48
C GLU A 161 -1.59 -28.30 -1.32
N GLU A 162 -0.64 -27.36 -1.38
CA GLU A 162 0.63 -27.55 -2.10
C GLU A 162 1.59 -28.53 -1.39
N GLU A 163 1.59 -28.56 -0.06
CA GLU A 163 2.44 -29.49 0.71
C GLU A 163 1.91 -30.94 0.67
N SER A 164 0.60 -31.14 0.60
CA SER A 164 -0.01 -32.48 0.44
C SER A 164 0.21 -33.10 -0.96
N ALA A 165 0.46 -32.28 -1.99
CA ALA A 165 0.66 -32.76 -3.36
C ALA A 165 2.11 -33.24 -3.64
N ALA A 166 3.04 -33.03 -2.70
CA ALA A 166 4.47 -33.25 -2.91
C ALA A 166 5.03 -34.57 -2.35
N VAL A 167 4.20 -35.58 -2.04
CA VAL A 167 4.71 -36.89 -1.60
C VAL A 167 5.09 -37.74 -2.82
N PRO A 168 6.38 -38.07 -3.04
CA PRO A 168 6.78 -38.94 -4.14
C PRO A 168 6.47 -40.39 -3.80
N LEU A 169 5.80 -41.08 -4.73
CA LEU A 169 5.59 -42.52 -4.72
C LEU A 169 6.96 -43.22 -4.82
N ALA A 170 7.54 -43.59 -3.67
CA ALA A 170 8.73 -44.43 -3.62
C ALA A 170 8.33 -45.87 -4.02
N THR A 171 8.66 -46.25 -5.25
CA THR A 171 8.53 -47.61 -5.77
C THR A 171 9.44 -48.54 -4.97
N ALA A 172 8.85 -49.55 -4.32
CA ALA A 172 9.58 -50.63 -3.66
C ALA A 172 10.14 -51.62 -4.71
N PRO A 173 11.38 -52.12 -4.56
CA PRO A 173 11.93 -53.13 -5.46
C PRO A 173 11.50 -54.55 -5.02
N ILE A 174 11.18 -55.40 -6.00
CA ILE A 174 11.31 -56.86 -5.92
C ILE A 174 12.31 -57.26 -6.99
#